data_AF-A0A7I0JQA3-F1
#
_entry.id   AF-A0A7I0JQA3-F1
#
_cell.length_a   1.000
_cell.length_b   1.000
_cell.length_c   1.000
_cell.angle_alpha   90.00
_cell.angle_beta   90.00
_cell.angle_gamma   90.00
#
_symmetry.space_group_name_H-M   'P 1'
#
loop_
_entity.id
_entity.type
_entity.pdbx_description
1 polymer ?
#
loop_
_entity_poly.entity_id
_entity_poly.type
_entity_poly.pdbx_seq_one_letter_code
_entity_poly.pdbx_strand_id
1 'polypeptide(L)'
;EIAQGRRVVLRPAEEWDYLSPLLIDWLPHEQMREILAEAHATRIIIEPAIAAIAAKHMTKENLERLGTLLAAMSASEDNPDAYLKLDLDFHMEICRAAQNRRSE
;
A
#
# COMPACT_ATOMS: atom_id res chain seq x y z
N GLU A 1 21.12 11.24 -12.46
CA GLU A 1 20.88 11.32 -13.93
C GLU A 1 21.93 10.48 -14.63
N ILE A 2 21.53 9.70 -15.64
CA ILE A 2 22.46 8.92 -16.45
C ILE A 2 22.47 9.55 -17.85
N ALA A 3 23.62 10.08 -18.25
CA ALA A 3 23.86 10.61 -19.59
C ALA A 3 25.25 10.12 -20.06
N GLN A 4 25.35 9.63 -21.29
CA GLN A 4 26.63 9.17 -21.85
C GLN A 4 27.66 10.30 -21.82
N GLY A 5 28.88 10.00 -21.36
CA GLY A 5 29.98 10.98 -21.24
C GLY A 5 30.02 11.77 -19.94
N ARG A 6 29.08 11.54 -19.00
CA ARG A 6 29.12 12.12 -17.64
C ARG A 6 29.37 11.04 -16.58
N ARG A 7 30.11 11.41 -15.52
CA ARG A 7 30.34 10.55 -14.35
C ARG A 7 29.00 10.26 -13.68
N VAL A 8 28.76 8.99 -13.33
CA VAL A 8 27.60 8.62 -12.51
C VAL A 8 27.75 9.31 -11.15
N VAL A 9 26.77 10.13 -10.79
CA VAL A 9 26.69 10.76 -9.46
C VAL A 9 25.65 10.01 -8.66
N LEU A 10 26.08 9.43 -7.54
CA LEU A 10 25.19 8.85 -6.54
C LEU A 10 24.46 10.00 -5.85
N ARG A 11 23.13 9.90 -5.76
CA ARG A 11 22.35 10.83 -4.94
C ARG A 11 22.65 10.58 -3.45
N PRO A 12 22.63 11.62 -2.61
CA PRO A 12 22.61 11.45 -1.16
C PRO A 12 21.51 10.48 -0.74
N ALA A 13 21.75 9.71 0.34
CA ALA A 13 20.83 8.67 0.78
C ALA A 13 19.46 9.23 1.18
N GLU A 14 19.38 10.50 1.59
CA GLU A 14 18.15 11.19 1.95
C GLU A 14 17.23 11.46 0.75
N GLU A 15 17.77 11.41 -0.47
CA GLU A 15 17.05 11.64 -1.73
C GLU A 15 16.66 10.35 -2.44
N TRP A 16 16.84 9.20 -1.79
CA TRP A 16 16.48 7.91 -2.36
C TRP A 16 14.98 7.68 -2.26
N ASP A 17 14.43 7.04 -3.30
CA ASP A 17 13.04 6.58 -3.28
C ASP A 17 12.96 5.23 -2.56
N TYR A 18 12.80 5.28 -1.23
CA TYR A 18 12.70 4.09 -0.36
C TYR A 18 11.44 3.25 -0.60
N LEU A 19 10.49 3.72 -1.41
CA LEU A 19 9.34 2.95 -1.87
C LEU A 19 9.57 2.31 -3.24
N SER A 20 10.71 2.56 -3.88
CA SER A 20 11.09 1.93 -5.15
C SER A 20 11.30 0.42 -4.95
N PRO A 21 10.57 -0.43 -5.68
CA PRO A 21 10.76 -1.89 -5.61
C PRO A 21 12.21 -2.29 -5.91
N LEU A 22 12.85 -1.60 -6.85
CA LEU A 22 14.25 -1.85 -7.23
C LEU A 22 15.24 -1.53 -6.11
N LEU A 23 14.95 -0.50 -5.31
CA LEU A 23 15.81 -0.15 -4.19
C LEU A 23 15.61 -1.15 -3.04
N ILE A 24 14.35 -1.51 -2.74
CA ILE A 24 14.00 -2.48 -1.69
C ILE A 24 14.72 -3.82 -1.90
N ASP A 25 14.79 -4.31 -3.13
CA ASP A 25 15.48 -5.56 -3.48
C ASP A 25 16.98 -5.55 -3.16
N TRP A 26 17.59 -4.36 -3.07
CA TRP A 26 19.04 -4.19 -2.93
C TRP A 26 19.44 -3.78 -1.51
N LEU A 27 18.47 -3.47 -0.64
CA LEU A 27 18.74 -3.02 0.73
C LEU A 27 19.10 -4.19 1.66
N PRO A 28 20.00 -3.98 2.63
CA PRO A 28 20.22 -4.93 3.71
C PRO A 28 18.93 -5.21 4.48
N HIS A 29 18.76 -6.44 4.96
CA HIS A 29 17.58 -6.86 5.73
C HIS A 29 17.27 -5.97 6.93
N GLU A 30 18.28 -5.37 7.57
CA GLU A 30 18.08 -4.45 8.70
C GLU A 30 17.40 -3.15 8.27
N GLN A 31 17.89 -2.52 7.20
CA GLN A 31 17.31 -1.30 6.64
C GLN A 31 15.91 -1.56 6.07
N MET A 32 15.69 -2.72 5.46
CA MET A 32 14.35 -3.12 5.00
C MET A 32 13.35 -3.19 6.17
N ARG A 33 13.74 -3.72 7.33
CA ARG A 33 12.87 -3.75 8.52
C ARG A 33 12.53 -2.35 9.02
N GLU A 34 13.49 -1.43 9.00
CA GLU A 34 13.27 -0.02 9.39
C GLU A 34 12.25 0.64 8.46
N ILE A 35 12.43 0.50 7.15
CA ILE A 35 11.49 1.04 6.15
C ILE A 35 10.09 0.44 6.31
N LEU A 36 9.98 -0.87 6.54
CA LEU A 36 8.69 -1.52 6.80
C LEU A 36 8.03 -0.96 8.07
N ALA A 37 8.80 -0.68 9.12
CA ALA A 37 8.29 -0.07 10.35
C ALA A 37 7.82 1.38 10.11
N GLU A 38 8.57 2.17 9.34
CA GLU A 38 8.20 3.55 8.97
C GLU A 38 6.96 3.58 8.07
N ALA A 39 6.87 2.67 7.10
CA ALA A 39 5.69 2.51 6.24
C ALA A 39 4.46 2.11 7.06
N HIS A 40 4.62 1.19 8.01
CA HIS A 40 3.54 0.80 8.92
C HIS A 40 3.10 1.96 9.84
N ALA A 41 4.04 2.72 10.40
CA ALA A 41 3.73 3.92 11.19
C ALA A 41 2.95 4.95 10.36
N THR A 42 3.34 5.14 9.10
CA THR A 42 2.61 6.00 8.16
C THR A 42 1.18 5.49 7.95
N ARG A 43 1.00 4.19 7.72
CA ARG A 43 -0.32 3.55 7.55
C ARG A 43 -1.25 3.80 8.74
N ILE A 44 -0.75 3.64 9.98
CA ILE A 44 -1.53 3.90 11.20
C ILE A 44 -2.10 5.33 11.22
N ILE A 45 -1.37 6.31 10.68
CA ILE A 45 -1.80 7.71 10.66
C ILE A 45 -2.84 7.95 9.55
N ILE A 46 -2.62 7.42 8.35
CA ILE A 46 -3.42 7.77 7.17
C ILE A 46 -4.68 6.89 7.01
N GLU A 47 -4.60 5.61 7.33
CA GLU A 47 -5.66 4.64 7.01
C GLU A 47 -6.97 4.89 7.76
N PRO A 48 -6.97 5.26 9.06
CA PRO A 48 -8.20 5.60 9.76
C PRO A 48 -8.92 6.80 9.13
N ALA A 49 -8.18 7.80 8.66
CA ALA A 49 -8.75 8.97 8.00
C ALA A 49 -9.36 8.59 6.65
N ILE A 50 -8.66 7.75 5.86
CA ILE A 50 -9.17 7.22 4.59
C ILE A 50 -10.45 6.41 4.82
N ALA A 51 -10.45 5.50 5.80
CA ALA A 51 -11.62 4.69 6.14
C ALA A 51 -12.81 5.55 6.57
N ALA A 52 -12.59 6.60 7.37
CA ALA A 52 -13.64 7.52 7.79
C ALA A 52 -14.24 8.33 6.62
N ILE A 53 -13.43 8.68 5.61
CA ILE A 53 -13.92 9.31 4.38
C ILE A 53 -14.71 8.30 3.56
N ALA A 54 -14.16 7.10 3.35
CA ALA A 54 -14.80 6.02 2.59
C ALA A 54 -16.18 5.67 3.16
N ALA A 55 -16.30 5.56 4.48
CA ALA A 55 -17.55 5.23 5.18
C ALA A 55 -18.71 6.19 4.87
N LYS A 56 -18.43 7.44 4.48
CA LYS A 56 -19.45 8.44 4.08
C LYS A 56 -19.99 8.22 2.67
N HIS A 57 -19.31 7.41 1.86
CA HIS A 57 -19.57 7.27 0.43
C HIS A 57 -19.85 5.84 -0.01
N MET A 58 -19.50 4.84 0.81
CA MET A 58 -19.73 3.43 0.50
C MET A 58 -21.20 3.14 0.24
N THR A 59 -21.44 2.42 -0.86
CA THR A 59 -22.75 1.88 -1.20
C THR A 59 -22.96 0.51 -0.56
N LYS A 60 -24.17 -0.02 -0.66
CA LYS A 60 -24.49 -1.38 -0.19
C LYS A 60 -23.62 -2.43 -0.90
N GLU A 61 -23.39 -2.25 -2.20
CA GLU A 61 -22.57 -3.13 -3.02
C GLU A 61 -21.11 -3.12 -2.57
N ASN A 62 -20.57 -1.95 -2.16
CA ASN A 62 -19.23 -1.89 -1.57
C ASN A 62 -19.15 -2.69 -0.26
N LEU A 63 -20.14 -2.56 0.61
CA LEU A 63 -20.18 -3.29 1.89
C LEU A 63 -20.30 -4.80 1.67
N GLU A 64 -21.13 -5.26 0.73
CA GLU A 64 -21.23 -6.68 0.37
C GLU A 64 -19.90 -7.22 -0.17
N ARG A 65 -19.21 -6.45 -1.00
CA ARG A 65 -17.88 -6.80 -1.52
C ARG A 65 -16.83 -6.89 -0.42
N LEU A 66 -16.79 -5.91 0.49
CA LEU A 66 -15.87 -5.93 1.64
C LEU A 66 -16.14 -7.13 2.56
N GLY A 67 -17.40 -7.45 2.82
CA GLY A 67 -17.77 -8.64 3.58
C GLY A 67 -17.29 -9.93 2.92
N THR A 68 -17.40 -10.02 1.58
CA THR A 68 -16.89 -11.16 0.80
C THR A 68 -15.37 -11.28 0.90
N LEU A 69 -14.65 -10.16 0.79
CA LEU A 69 -13.19 -10.13 0.93
C LEU A 69 -12.74 -10.55 2.32
N LEU A 70 -13.38 -10.05 3.38
CA LEU A 70 -13.09 -10.44 4.76
C LEU A 70 -13.30 -11.95 5.00
N ALA A 71 -14.39 -12.51 4.48
CA ALA A 71 -14.65 -13.94 4.58
C ALA A 71 -13.58 -14.77 3.84
N ALA A 72 -13.16 -14.32 2.65
CA ALA A 72 -12.09 -14.97 1.90
C ALA A 72 -10.72 -14.86 2.58
N MET A 73 -10.41 -13.72 3.23
CA MET A 73 -9.18 -13.53 4.01
C MET A 73 -9.13 -14.51 5.16
N SER A 74 -10.20 -14.64 5.94
CA SER A 74 -10.26 -15.60 7.05
C SER A 74 -10.12 -17.06 6.57
N ALA A 75 -10.71 -17.39 5.41
CA ALA A 75 -10.52 -18.71 4.80
C ALA A 75 -9.10 -18.97 4.26
N SER A 76 -8.27 -17.92 4.13
CA SER A 76 -6.93 -17.97 3.56
C SER A 76 -5.82 -17.77 4.59
N GLU A 77 -6.11 -17.87 5.89
CA GLU A 77 -5.12 -17.69 6.97
C GLU A 77 -3.89 -18.60 6.83
N ASP A 78 -4.08 -19.82 6.33
CA ASP A 78 -2.99 -20.79 6.08
C ASP A 78 -2.28 -20.61 4.72
N ASN A 79 -2.68 -19.61 3.92
CA ASN A 79 -2.09 -19.32 2.61
C ASN A 79 -1.68 -17.83 2.51
N PRO A 80 -0.44 -17.50 2.90
CA PRO A 80 0.04 -16.11 2.94
C PRO A 80 -0.05 -15.37 1.61
N ASP A 81 0.23 -16.04 0.48
CA ASP A 81 0.19 -15.41 -0.85
C ASP A 81 -1.24 -15.06 -1.26
N ALA A 82 -2.20 -15.94 -0.97
CA ALA A 82 -3.61 -15.67 -1.21
C ALA A 82 -4.14 -14.57 -0.27
N TYR A 83 -3.78 -14.63 1.01
CA TYR A 83 -4.14 -13.61 1.99
C TYR A 83 -3.63 -12.24 1.58
N LEU A 84 -2.36 -12.13 1.16
CA LEU A 84 -1.76 -10.86 0.74
C LEU A 84 -2.52 -10.21 -0.41
N LYS A 85 -2.95 -11.02 -1.39
CA LYS A 85 -3.74 -10.51 -2.53
C LYS A 85 -5.10 -10.00 -2.07
N LEU A 86 -5.77 -10.74 -1.18
CA LEU A 86 -7.07 -10.35 -0.65
C LEU A 86 -7.00 -9.12 0.24
N ASP A 87 -5.95 -9.00 1.05
CA ASP A 87 -5.67 -7.84 1.89
C ASP A 87 -5.47 -6.57 1.04
N LEU A 88 -4.70 -6.68 -0.05
CA LEU A 88 -4.55 -5.59 -1.02
C LEU A 88 -5.90 -5.21 -1.63
N ASP A 89 -6.68 -6.18 -2.09
CA ASP A 89 -8.00 -5.93 -2.68
C ASP A 89 -8.94 -5.23 -1.68
N PHE A 90 -8.92 -5.63 -0.41
CA PHE A 90 -9.69 -5.02 0.67
C PHE A 90 -9.32 -3.54 0.88
N HIS A 91 -8.03 -3.24 1.02
CA HIS A 91 -7.56 -1.86 1.16
C HIS A 91 -7.88 -1.01 -0.07
N MET A 92 -7.77 -1.58 -1.27
CA MET A 92 -8.09 -0.87 -2.52
C MET A 92 -9.58 -0.53 -2.65
N GLU A 93 -10.50 -1.39 -2.18
CA GLU A 93 -11.93 -1.06 -2.13
C GLU A 93 -12.22 0.13 -1.20
N ILE A 94 -11.59 0.17 -0.03
CA ILE A 94 -11.72 1.30 0.91
C ILE A 94 -11.17 2.58 0.27
N CYS A 95 -9.97 2.51 -0.32
CA CYS A 95 -9.35 3.65 -1.00
C CYS A 95 -10.20 4.18 -2.16
N ARG A 96 -10.79 3.30 -2.98
CA ARG A 96 -11.69 3.69 -4.08
C ARG A 96 -12.93 4.43 -3.57
N ALA A 97 -13.54 3.93 -2.49
CA ALA A 97 -14.68 4.59 -1.86
C ALA A 97 -14.31 5.96 -1.24
N ALA A 98 -13.07 6.12 -0.76
CA ALA A 98 -12.56 7.41 -0.29
C ALA A 98 -12.25 8.40 -1.43
N GLN A 99 -11.74 7.92 -2.57
CA GLN A 99 -11.23 8.74 -3.67
C GLN A 99 -12.31 9.22 -4.66
N ASN A 100 -13.50 9.56 -4.19
CA ASN A 100 -14.62 9.83 -5.09
C ASN A 100 -14.44 11.12 -5.91
N ARG A 101 -13.82 11.02 -7.09
CA ARG A 101 -14.17 11.88 -8.24
C ARG A 101 -15.39 11.24 -8.89
N ARG A 102 -16.59 11.67 -8.47
CA ARG A 102 -17.79 11.46 -9.28
C ARG A 102 -17.56 12.19 -10.61
N SER A 103 -17.31 11.46 -11.69
CA SER A 103 -17.70 11.96 -13.00
C SER A 103 -19.21 11.89 -13.04
N GLU A 104 -19.88 13.05 -12.98
CA GLU A 104 -21.18 13.21 -13.64
C GLU A 104 -21.03 13.00 -15.15
#